data_AF-A0A927N6G5-F1
#
_entry.id   AF-A0A927N6G5-F1
#
_cell.length_a   1.000
_cell.length_b   1.000
_cell.length_c   1.000
_cell.angle_alpha   90.00
_cell.angle_beta   90.00
_cell.angle_gamma   90.00
#
_symmetry.space_group_name_H-M   'P 1'
#
loop_
_entity.id
_entity.type
_entity.pdbx_description
1 polymer ?
#
loop_
_entity_poly.entity_id
_entity_poly.type
_entity_poly.pdbx_seq_one_letter_code
_entity_poly.pdbx_strand_id
1 'polypeptide(L)'
;MAAKDVSRRRVLGTGLGLGIAAAVGGGELPSAFAATATPAVQPSAYEPVSMVLHTHSCFSEGGSYAEGGGGASMLSQLDQVTKNNIDVVWWTDHDWRMEAYGYYDGIAFDGTNEDGGLAWSVQNEGTVTGATHAFVADPHSPNEEGKAMRVAATGPSAQWGVSYLFGKPGNSFYSTNLSDTTLTIDVLGEKIGPDAELVVQVETSYRPTIAGRPAGVYVLEYRVGTTATRVLEKPLTGVVSVPVEDGWQTLTMHLLDDIKAFWPDIIAEDSGLARLRFGVRARNNATAQAVFDHLQIDRTRDPLRWPVKLQRKLMKEYAKQYPNVTQLLAAEVSMVRHLNVFMEHFELYPYPDKGKAPSLDNSVAGTEKVVKWYQERGAIVQYNHPDINPTEFVQTRALGTDMTEVADYGGNFDVIHDRVNQYDAAARNAIFLTATSQVDDHAGRNWANKAHLYTTSVWSPSKKAKDLIAALRSGQAWWFHQELWPTARLDLNVDGRRAMGRVIRTTAASVPVEVVVQNLPADFTVQVVVGLCDRTGASTPSIEKHAFAADAFAQGSMTFDLERGQGSYLRVEVYDSEDVLVGFGNPLWVLSPRDDVDVPLARRFSYVAR
;
A
#
# COMPACT_ATOMS: atom_id res chain seq x y z
N MET A 1 28.88 -12.77 -18.98
CA MET A 1 28.38 -13.80 -18.03
C MET A 1 27.20 -14.47 -18.70
N ALA A 2 27.27 -15.80 -18.82
CA ALA A 2 26.41 -16.60 -19.70
C ALA A 2 24.95 -16.65 -19.20
N ALA A 3 24.02 -16.35 -20.11
CA ALA A 3 22.60 -16.63 -19.96
C ALA A 3 22.35 -18.14 -20.11
N LYS A 4 21.54 -18.71 -19.22
CA LYS A 4 21.01 -20.07 -19.38
C LYS A 4 19.57 -19.99 -19.86
N ASP A 5 19.37 -20.40 -21.10
CA ASP A 5 18.09 -20.79 -21.67
C ASP A 5 17.52 -22.01 -20.93
N VAL A 6 16.22 -21.99 -20.63
CA VAL A 6 15.46 -23.17 -20.18
C VAL A 6 14.49 -23.57 -21.30
N SER A 7 14.78 -24.70 -21.94
CA SER A 7 14.00 -25.23 -23.06
C SER A 7 12.75 -25.98 -22.58
N ARG A 8 11.60 -25.67 -23.18
CA ARG A 8 10.37 -26.48 -23.15
C ARG A 8 10.46 -27.58 -24.22
N ARG A 9 10.28 -28.87 -23.87
CA ARG A 9 9.47 -29.86 -24.63
C ARG A 9 9.51 -31.31 -24.08
N ARG A 10 8.29 -31.87 -23.98
CA ARG A 10 7.84 -33.29 -24.15
C ARG A 10 8.27 -34.28 -23.04
N VAL A 11 7.42 -35.19 -22.57
CA VAL A 11 6.76 -36.27 -23.32
C VAL A 11 5.44 -36.72 -22.67
N LEU A 12 4.41 -36.89 -23.52
CA LEU A 12 3.20 -37.68 -23.29
C LEU A 12 3.54 -39.17 -23.30
N GLY A 13 3.10 -39.92 -22.30
CA GLY A 13 3.15 -41.38 -22.25
C GLY A 13 1.80 -41.95 -21.81
N THR A 14 1.03 -42.39 -22.80
CA THR A 14 -0.20 -43.19 -22.69
C THR A 14 0.02 -44.51 -21.95
N GLY A 15 -0.87 -44.85 -21.01
CA GLY A 15 -1.04 -46.19 -20.44
C GLY A 15 -2.53 -46.49 -20.22
N LEU A 16 -3.12 -47.21 -21.17
CA LEU A 16 -4.47 -47.79 -21.09
C LEU A 16 -4.41 -49.10 -20.27
N GLY A 17 -5.31 -49.24 -19.29
CA GLY A 17 -5.53 -50.48 -18.55
C GLY A 17 -6.97 -50.57 -18.06
N LEU A 18 -7.82 -51.24 -18.83
CA LEU A 18 -9.18 -51.67 -18.47
C LEU A 18 -9.10 -52.79 -17.41
N GLY A 19 -10.02 -52.81 -16.45
CA GLY A 19 -10.14 -53.97 -15.57
C GLY A 19 -11.16 -53.94 -14.43
N ILE A 20 -12.43 -54.21 -14.77
CA ILE A 20 -13.41 -55.03 -14.01
C ILE A 20 -14.10 -54.41 -12.78
N ALA A 21 -15.43 -54.32 -12.92
CA ALA A 21 -16.41 -54.16 -11.85
C ALA A 21 -16.60 -55.47 -11.05
N ALA A 22 -16.76 -55.36 -9.73
CA ALA A 22 -17.37 -56.37 -8.90
C ALA A 22 -18.22 -55.70 -7.81
N ALA A 23 -19.52 -56.02 -7.83
CA ALA A 23 -20.50 -55.68 -6.81
C ALA A 23 -20.82 -56.93 -5.99
N VAL A 24 -20.50 -56.94 -4.68
CA VAL A 24 -21.05 -57.77 -3.59
C VAL A 24 -20.51 -57.13 -2.29
N GLY A 25 -21.23 -56.89 -1.21
CA GLY A 25 -22.58 -57.18 -0.77
C GLY A 25 -22.82 -56.43 0.55
N GLY A 26 -24.09 -56.39 0.97
CA GLY A 26 -24.53 -55.71 2.18
C GLY A 26 -23.92 -56.31 3.46
N GLY A 27 -23.58 -55.41 4.38
CA GLY A 27 -23.37 -55.70 5.79
C GLY A 27 -24.06 -54.61 6.60
N GLU A 28 -25.16 -54.95 7.25
CA GLU A 28 -25.78 -54.13 8.28
C GLU A 28 -24.77 -53.95 9.43
N LEU A 29 -24.47 -52.71 9.78
CA LEU A 29 -23.79 -52.36 11.04
C LEU A 29 -24.74 -51.50 11.90
N PRO A 30 -24.68 -51.64 13.24
CA PRO A 30 -25.74 -51.19 14.13
C PRO A 30 -25.83 -49.66 14.18
N SER A 31 -27.07 -49.16 14.12
CA SER A 31 -27.42 -47.77 14.41
C SER A 31 -27.03 -47.40 15.84
N ALA A 32 -25.98 -46.59 16.00
CA ALA A 32 -25.63 -45.95 17.27
C ALA A 32 -24.89 -44.63 17.08
N PHE A 33 -25.34 -43.76 16.17
CA PHE A 33 -25.08 -42.32 16.25
C PHE A 33 -26.32 -41.60 15.74
N ALA A 34 -27.24 -41.31 16.65
CA ALA A 34 -28.23 -40.27 16.40
C ALA A 34 -27.45 -38.96 16.27
N ALA A 35 -27.19 -38.56 15.03
CA ALA A 35 -26.77 -37.21 14.70
C ALA A 35 -27.83 -36.28 15.28
N THR A 36 -27.49 -35.63 16.40
CA THR A 36 -28.18 -34.43 16.81
C THR A 36 -27.86 -33.42 15.71
N ALA A 37 -28.81 -33.25 14.79
CA ALA A 37 -28.74 -32.20 13.80
C ALA A 37 -28.60 -30.87 14.56
N THR A 38 -27.39 -30.32 14.55
CA THR A 38 -27.12 -28.96 14.99
C THR A 38 -28.07 -28.06 14.20
N PRO A 39 -28.82 -27.15 14.84
CA PRO A 39 -29.69 -26.24 14.10
C PRO A 39 -28.84 -25.49 13.08
N ALA A 40 -29.34 -25.39 11.84
CA ALA A 40 -28.75 -24.57 10.82
C ALA A 40 -28.47 -23.17 11.40
N VAL A 41 -27.19 -22.77 11.38
CA VAL A 41 -26.73 -21.45 11.79
C VAL A 41 -27.58 -20.42 11.05
N GLN A 42 -28.37 -19.63 11.79
CA GLN A 42 -29.10 -18.49 11.24
C GLN A 42 -28.12 -17.64 10.42
N PRO A 43 -28.49 -17.16 9.21
CA PRO A 43 -27.63 -16.26 8.44
C PRO A 43 -27.22 -15.12 9.35
N SER A 44 -25.93 -15.07 9.65
CA SER A 44 -25.43 -14.19 10.69
C SER A 44 -25.63 -12.75 10.23
N ALA A 45 -25.94 -11.81 11.14
CA ALA A 45 -26.05 -10.39 10.82
C ALA A 45 -24.73 -9.73 10.34
N TYR A 46 -23.68 -10.51 10.12
CA TYR A 46 -22.35 -10.10 9.70
C TYR A 46 -21.97 -10.87 8.44
N GLU A 47 -21.37 -10.17 7.49
CA GLU A 47 -20.80 -10.76 6.28
C GLU A 47 -19.28 -10.60 6.31
N PRO A 48 -18.54 -11.46 5.60
CA PRO A 48 -17.13 -11.22 5.37
C PRO A 48 -16.99 -10.00 4.45
N VAL A 49 -16.19 -9.02 4.86
CA VAL A 49 -15.87 -7.84 4.06
C VAL A 49 -14.37 -7.80 3.84
N SER A 50 -13.95 -7.94 2.59
CA SER A 50 -12.55 -7.90 2.17
C SER A 50 -12.05 -6.45 2.01
N MET A 51 -10.85 -6.17 2.49
CA MET A 51 -10.34 -4.80 2.55
C MET A 51 -8.86 -4.76 2.21
N VAL A 52 -8.48 -3.70 1.49
CA VAL A 52 -7.08 -3.26 1.49
C VAL A 52 -6.94 -2.09 2.46
N LEU A 53 -6.09 -2.30 3.46
CA LEU A 53 -5.88 -1.40 4.59
C LEU A 53 -4.63 -0.52 4.44
N HIS A 54 -3.83 -0.74 3.40
CA HIS A 54 -2.59 -0.02 3.14
C HIS A 54 -2.43 0.18 1.63
N THR A 55 -2.80 1.36 1.12
CA THR A 55 -2.66 1.74 -0.30
C THR A 55 -2.28 3.19 -0.47
N HIS A 56 -1.48 3.45 -1.50
CA HIS A 56 -1.05 4.79 -1.86
C HIS A 56 -1.63 5.18 -3.22
N SER A 57 -1.97 6.46 -3.36
CA SER A 57 -2.59 7.04 -4.54
C SER A 57 -1.80 8.27 -5.01
N CYS A 58 -2.44 9.18 -5.73
CA CYS A 58 -1.80 10.35 -6.30
C CYS A 58 -1.41 11.41 -5.26
N PHE A 59 -1.76 11.23 -3.98
CA PHE A 59 -1.42 12.15 -2.89
C PHE A 59 -0.14 11.75 -2.14
N SER A 60 0.37 10.53 -2.36
CA SER A 60 1.65 10.08 -1.79
C SER A 60 2.83 10.45 -2.69
N GLU A 61 3.71 9.51 -3.08
CA GLU A 61 5.01 9.77 -3.74
C GLU A 61 4.88 10.24 -5.19
N GLY A 62 3.66 10.29 -5.72
CA GLY A 62 3.42 10.56 -7.14
C GLY A 62 4.05 9.55 -8.11
N GLY A 63 4.96 8.65 -7.70
CA GLY A 63 5.57 7.61 -8.54
C GLY A 63 7.07 7.49 -8.63
N SER A 64 7.85 8.28 -7.89
CA SER A 64 9.30 8.34 -8.11
C SER A 64 10.02 7.00 -7.92
N TYR A 65 9.49 6.11 -7.07
CA TYR A 65 10.09 4.81 -6.74
C TYR A 65 9.42 3.59 -7.42
N ALA A 66 8.25 3.74 -8.04
CA ALA A 66 7.54 2.61 -8.64
C ALA A 66 8.26 2.09 -9.90
N GLU A 67 8.45 0.77 -10.01
CA GLU A 67 9.02 0.13 -11.21
C GLU A 67 8.19 0.49 -12.45
N GLY A 68 8.82 1.06 -13.48
CA GLY A 68 8.13 1.57 -14.67
C GLY A 68 7.75 3.06 -14.62
N GLY A 69 8.06 3.76 -13.52
CA GLY A 69 7.74 5.17 -13.31
C GLY A 69 6.26 5.44 -13.06
N GLY A 70 5.94 6.66 -12.62
CA GLY A 70 4.59 7.11 -12.29
C GLY A 70 3.93 6.36 -11.11
N GLY A 71 3.24 7.09 -10.26
CA GLY A 71 2.64 6.57 -9.05
C GLY A 71 1.21 6.16 -9.31
N ALA A 72 0.63 5.42 -8.40
CA ALA A 72 -0.76 5.05 -8.51
C ALA A 72 -1.66 6.30 -8.62
N SER A 73 -2.61 6.26 -9.56
CA SER A 73 -3.82 7.07 -9.46
C SER A 73 -4.85 6.32 -8.60
N MET A 74 -5.81 7.02 -8.00
CA MET A 74 -6.96 6.38 -7.37
C MET A 74 -7.70 5.49 -8.38
N LEU A 75 -7.82 5.94 -9.65
CA LEU A 75 -8.36 5.12 -10.74
C LEU A 75 -7.63 3.77 -10.88
N SER A 76 -6.30 3.79 -10.88
CA SER A 76 -5.50 2.57 -11.02
C SER A 76 -5.66 1.62 -9.84
N GLN A 77 -5.72 2.14 -8.60
CA GLN A 77 -5.98 1.32 -7.43
C GLN A 77 -7.39 0.71 -7.47
N LEU A 78 -8.40 1.48 -7.87
CA LEU A 78 -9.78 0.97 -7.98
C LEU A 78 -9.93 -0.09 -9.07
N ASP A 79 -9.21 0.03 -10.18
CA ASP A 79 -9.11 -1.01 -11.19
C ASP A 79 -8.51 -2.31 -10.62
N GLN A 80 -7.45 -2.21 -9.81
CA GLN A 80 -6.88 -3.40 -9.15
C GLN A 80 -7.82 -3.99 -8.10
N VAL A 81 -8.40 -3.17 -7.23
CA VAL A 81 -9.38 -3.60 -6.21
C VAL A 81 -10.56 -4.34 -6.86
N THR A 82 -11.06 -3.85 -7.99
CA THR A 82 -12.15 -4.49 -8.74
C THR A 82 -11.71 -5.83 -9.34
N LYS A 83 -10.53 -5.87 -9.97
CA LYS A 83 -9.99 -7.11 -10.59
C LYS A 83 -9.72 -8.21 -9.57
N ASN A 84 -9.45 -7.84 -8.32
CA ASN A 84 -9.20 -8.77 -7.22
C ASN A 84 -10.43 -9.01 -6.33
N ASN A 85 -11.62 -8.57 -6.76
CA ASN A 85 -12.88 -8.77 -6.04
C ASN A 85 -12.85 -8.31 -4.57
N ILE A 86 -12.26 -7.13 -4.35
CA ILE A 86 -12.13 -6.53 -3.01
C ILE A 86 -13.29 -5.57 -2.75
N ASP A 87 -13.86 -5.64 -1.54
CA ASP A 87 -15.03 -4.86 -1.17
C ASP A 87 -14.73 -3.41 -0.79
N VAL A 88 -13.60 -3.19 -0.12
CA VAL A 88 -13.25 -1.90 0.49
C VAL A 88 -11.78 -1.53 0.21
N VAL A 89 -11.55 -0.26 -0.11
CA VAL A 89 -10.22 0.34 -0.11
C VAL A 89 -10.15 1.47 0.90
N TRP A 90 -9.14 1.42 1.77
CA TRP A 90 -8.74 2.54 2.60
C TRP A 90 -7.58 3.26 1.92
N TRP A 91 -7.78 4.55 1.66
CA TRP A 91 -6.73 5.42 1.15
C TRP A 91 -5.80 5.79 2.30
N THR A 92 -4.56 5.32 2.27
CA THR A 92 -3.57 5.56 3.33
C THR A 92 -2.36 6.28 2.76
N ASP A 93 -2.57 7.28 1.90
CA ASP A 93 -1.48 8.12 1.42
C ASP A 93 -0.67 8.71 2.59
N HIS A 94 0.63 8.90 2.40
CA HIS A 94 1.49 9.51 3.41
C HIS A 94 1.02 10.91 3.80
N ASP A 95 0.69 11.11 5.08
CA ASP A 95 0.11 12.35 5.61
C ASP A 95 0.96 13.59 5.34
N TRP A 96 2.26 13.51 5.61
CA TRP A 96 3.21 14.61 5.37
C TRP A 96 3.35 14.94 3.88
N ARG A 97 3.07 14.00 2.97
CA ARG A 97 3.03 14.27 1.53
C ARG A 97 1.73 14.93 1.12
N MET A 98 0.61 14.50 1.70
CA MET A 98 -0.68 15.17 1.53
C MET A 98 -0.59 16.65 1.93
N GLU A 99 0.14 16.94 3.01
CA GLU A 99 0.38 18.30 3.52
C GLU A 99 1.45 19.08 2.75
N ALA A 100 2.22 18.42 1.87
CA ALA A 100 3.47 18.96 1.33
C ALA A 100 4.41 19.49 2.43
N TYR A 101 4.45 18.81 3.57
CA TYR A 101 5.17 19.27 4.77
C TYR A 101 6.68 19.26 4.55
N GLY A 102 7.26 20.47 4.57
CA GLY A 102 8.67 20.75 4.31
C GLY A 102 9.13 20.37 2.90
N TYR A 103 8.22 20.48 1.93
CA TYR A 103 8.51 20.35 0.51
C TYR A 103 9.30 21.55 -0.01
N TYR A 104 9.93 21.38 -1.17
CA TYR A 104 10.53 22.50 -1.90
C TYR A 104 9.45 23.47 -2.37
N ASP A 105 9.66 24.73 -2.05
CA ASP A 105 9.00 25.87 -2.69
C ASP A 105 9.79 26.35 -3.92
N GLY A 106 11.06 25.96 -4.03
CA GLY A 106 11.88 26.17 -5.21
C GLY A 106 13.17 25.35 -5.25
N ILE A 107 13.80 25.31 -6.42
CA ILE A 107 15.05 24.61 -6.75
C ILE A 107 15.95 25.59 -7.52
N ALA A 108 17.15 25.82 -6.98
CA ALA A 108 18.10 26.84 -7.43
C ALA A 108 19.05 26.34 -8.52
N PHE A 109 19.22 25.02 -8.65
CA PHE A 109 20.16 24.43 -9.62
C PHE A 109 21.63 24.88 -9.43
N ASP A 110 22.08 25.11 -8.19
CA ASP A 110 23.42 25.66 -7.92
C ASP A 110 24.56 24.61 -7.86
N GLY A 111 24.19 23.33 -7.97
CA GLY A 111 25.07 22.17 -7.91
C GLY A 111 25.56 21.80 -6.52
N THR A 112 25.04 22.43 -5.46
CA THR A 112 25.20 21.95 -4.09
C THR A 112 24.18 20.86 -3.79
N ASN A 113 24.38 20.12 -2.69
CA ASN A 113 23.29 19.31 -2.15
C ASN A 113 22.23 20.30 -1.64
N GLU A 114 21.20 20.54 -2.43
CA GLU A 114 20.03 21.28 -1.95
C GLU A 114 19.49 20.55 -0.70
N ASP A 115 18.93 21.32 0.25
CA ASP A 115 18.36 20.77 1.48
C ASP A 115 17.48 19.55 1.19
N GLY A 116 17.48 18.52 2.02
CA GLY A 116 16.71 17.30 1.74
C GLY A 116 17.33 16.32 0.72
N GLY A 117 18.56 16.58 0.25
CA GLY A 117 19.40 15.58 -0.43
C GLY A 117 19.05 15.36 -1.90
N LEU A 118 18.64 16.42 -2.61
CA LEU A 118 18.42 16.34 -4.05
C LEU A 118 19.75 16.08 -4.78
N ALA A 119 19.78 15.05 -5.61
CA ALA A 119 20.92 14.68 -6.43
C ALA A 119 20.51 14.59 -7.91
N TRP A 120 21.40 14.99 -8.81
CA TRP A 120 21.10 15.00 -10.23
C TRP A 120 21.67 13.76 -10.94
N SER A 121 20.86 13.14 -11.79
CA SER A 121 21.23 11.93 -12.54
C SER A 121 20.92 12.08 -14.02
N VAL A 122 21.87 11.70 -14.88
CA VAL A 122 21.67 11.74 -16.33
C VAL A 122 20.80 10.58 -16.77
N GLN A 123 19.79 10.87 -17.58
CA GLN A 123 18.93 9.90 -18.24
C GLN A 123 18.83 10.22 -19.73
N ASN A 124 19.26 9.29 -20.58
CA ASN A 124 19.22 9.44 -22.02
C ASN A 124 18.15 8.54 -22.63
N GLU A 125 17.36 9.08 -23.54
CA GLU A 125 16.34 8.35 -24.30
C GLU A 125 16.61 8.51 -25.80
N GLY A 126 16.47 7.42 -26.56
CA GLY A 126 16.87 7.39 -27.96
C GLY A 126 18.39 7.51 -28.17
N THR A 127 18.82 7.83 -29.38
CA THR A 127 20.24 7.96 -29.70
C THR A 127 20.72 9.39 -29.49
N VAL A 128 21.60 9.58 -28.51
CA VAL A 128 22.30 10.84 -28.24
C VAL A 128 23.81 10.61 -28.12
N THR A 129 24.59 11.61 -28.50
CA THR A 129 26.05 11.65 -28.30
C THR A 129 26.46 12.97 -27.67
N GLY A 130 27.63 12.99 -27.01
CA GLY A 130 28.15 14.21 -26.38
C GLY A 130 27.22 14.81 -25.32
N ALA A 131 26.45 13.97 -24.62
CA ALA A 131 25.59 14.42 -23.54
C ALA A 131 26.45 14.94 -22.37
N THR A 132 26.24 16.19 -21.99
CA THR A 132 26.97 16.86 -20.91
C THR A 132 26.03 17.65 -20.03
N HIS A 133 26.37 17.76 -18.75
CA HIS A 133 25.73 18.69 -17.81
C HIS A 133 26.78 19.37 -16.95
N ALA A 134 26.51 20.61 -16.56
CA ALA A 134 27.36 21.38 -15.65
C ALA A 134 26.53 22.41 -14.89
N PHE A 135 26.93 22.69 -13.66
CA PHE A 135 26.44 23.83 -12.89
C PHE A 135 27.37 25.01 -13.15
N VAL A 136 26.87 26.04 -13.84
CA VAL A 136 27.67 27.14 -14.38
C VAL A 136 27.33 28.44 -13.67
N ALA A 137 28.36 29.24 -13.35
CA ALA A 137 28.14 30.57 -12.76
C ALA A 137 27.51 31.56 -13.76
N ASP A 138 27.79 31.38 -15.05
CA ASP A 138 27.20 32.17 -16.12
C ASP A 138 26.83 31.30 -17.33
N PRO A 139 25.67 31.57 -17.96
CA PRO A 139 24.64 32.51 -17.51
C PRO A 139 23.84 31.92 -16.33
N HIS A 140 23.31 32.79 -15.47
CA HIS A 140 22.31 32.49 -14.43
C HIS A 140 21.07 33.38 -14.63
N SER A 141 19.94 32.99 -14.06
CA SER A 141 18.68 33.73 -14.15
C SER A 141 18.84 35.14 -13.56
N PRO A 142 18.19 36.18 -14.13
CA PRO A 142 18.11 37.49 -13.49
C PRO A 142 17.35 37.49 -12.16
N ASN A 143 16.59 36.43 -11.85
CA ASN A 143 15.76 36.31 -10.65
C ASN A 143 16.42 35.48 -9.52
N GLU A 144 17.59 34.89 -9.78
CA GLU A 144 18.31 34.05 -8.82
C GLU A 144 19.81 34.31 -8.88
N GLU A 145 20.42 34.62 -7.75
CA GLU A 145 21.88 34.66 -7.66
C GLU A 145 22.43 33.24 -7.54
N GLY A 146 23.57 32.96 -8.17
CA GLY A 146 24.27 31.69 -7.96
C GLY A 146 24.74 31.04 -9.25
N LYS A 147 24.43 29.75 -9.40
CA LYS A 147 24.74 28.98 -10.61
C LYS A 147 23.47 28.41 -11.18
N ALA A 148 23.50 28.10 -12.46
CA ALA A 148 22.41 27.45 -13.17
C ALA A 148 22.85 26.09 -13.74
N MET A 149 21.89 25.22 -14.01
CA MET A 149 22.15 23.93 -14.65
C MET A 149 22.14 24.08 -16.17
N ARG A 150 23.29 23.88 -16.81
CA ARG A 150 23.43 23.78 -18.27
C ARG A 150 23.42 22.32 -18.71
N VAL A 151 22.60 21.99 -19.71
CA VAL A 151 22.51 20.66 -20.33
C VAL A 151 22.74 20.78 -21.84
N ALA A 152 23.51 19.86 -22.42
CA ALA A 152 23.72 19.80 -23.86
C ALA A 152 23.78 18.34 -24.36
N ALA A 153 23.29 18.09 -25.57
CA ALA A 153 23.41 16.79 -26.24
C ALA A 153 23.28 16.94 -27.76
N THR A 154 23.84 16.00 -28.51
CA THR A 154 23.73 15.93 -29.98
C THR A 154 22.87 14.73 -30.38
N GLY A 155 21.93 14.95 -31.30
CA GLY A 155 21.08 13.90 -31.86
C GLY A 155 21.56 13.49 -33.24
N PRO A 156 22.38 12.42 -33.39
CA PRO A 156 23.00 12.08 -34.69
C PRO A 156 22.03 11.47 -35.70
N SER A 157 20.83 11.08 -35.26
CA SER A 157 19.84 10.37 -36.08
C SER A 157 18.70 11.29 -36.51
N ALA A 158 17.92 10.86 -37.51
CA ALA A 158 16.70 11.57 -37.89
C ALA A 158 15.58 11.51 -36.83
N GLN A 159 15.67 10.55 -35.90
CA GLN A 159 14.79 10.46 -34.74
C GLN A 159 15.30 11.38 -33.63
N TRP A 160 14.38 11.91 -32.84
CA TRP A 160 14.71 12.68 -31.65
C TRP A 160 15.43 11.79 -30.63
N GLY A 161 16.61 12.23 -30.21
CA GLY A 161 17.28 11.76 -28.99
C GLY A 161 17.15 12.82 -27.90
N VAL A 162 17.04 12.39 -26.65
CA VAL A 162 16.82 13.26 -25.48
C VAL A 162 17.86 12.96 -24.40
N SER A 163 18.38 14.02 -23.78
CA SER A 163 19.23 13.94 -22.60
C SER A 163 18.60 14.75 -21.49
N TYR A 164 18.19 14.06 -20.43
CA TYR A 164 17.59 14.63 -19.23
C TYR A 164 18.55 14.59 -18.05
N LEU A 165 18.40 15.57 -17.17
CA LEU A 165 18.81 15.54 -15.78
C LEU A 165 17.56 15.31 -14.95
N PHE A 166 17.53 14.16 -14.29
CA PHE A 166 16.52 13.80 -13.32
C PHE A 166 17.03 14.17 -11.93
N GLY A 167 16.31 15.05 -11.24
CA GLY A 167 16.54 15.34 -9.84
C GLY A 167 16.08 14.16 -9.00
N LYS A 168 16.97 13.19 -8.77
CA LYS A 168 16.78 12.07 -7.85
C LYS A 168 16.74 12.63 -6.44
N PRO A 169 15.56 12.68 -5.82
CA PRO A 169 15.43 13.31 -4.53
C PRO A 169 15.78 12.30 -3.43
N GLY A 170 16.28 12.77 -2.28
CA GLY A 170 16.48 11.91 -1.10
C GLY A 170 15.17 11.26 -0.66
N ASN A 171 14.13 12.10 -0.45
CA ASN A 171 12.76 11.69 -0.05
C ASN A 171 11.65 12.21 -0.98
N SER A 172 11.97 12.67 -2.19
CA SER A 172 10.97 13.22 -3.13
C SER A 172 10.16 14.38 -2.56
N PHE A 173 10.81 15.40 -1.99
CA PHE A 173 10.20 16.62 -1.39
C PHE A 173 9.54 17.58 -2.40
N TYR A 174 9.13 17.09 -3.56
CA TYR A 174 8.27 17.79 -4.51
C TYR A 174 7.08 16.92 -4.95
N SER A 175 7.10 15.62 -4.64
CA SER A 175 6.14 14.66 -5.18
C SER A 175 4.90 14.51 -4.30
N THR A 176 3.79 15.03 -4.78
CA THR A 176 2.45 14.98 -4.15
C THR A 176 1.38 15.21 -5.23
N ASN A 177 0.10 15.30 -4.86
CA ASN A 177 -0.98 15.63 -5.77
C ASN A 177 -0.74 16.99 -6.45
N LEU A 178 -0.96 17.09 -7.77
CA LEU A 178 -0.64 18.31 -8.53
C LEU A 178 -1.80 19.32 -8.62
N SER A 179 -2.95 19.06 -7.98
CA SER A 179 -4.19 19.83 -8.22
C SER A 179 -4.14 21.30 -7.78
N ASP A 180 -3.20 21.68 -6.92
CA ASP A 180 -2.91 23.03 -6.46
C ASP A 180 -1.50 23.50 -6.82
N THR A 181 -0.76 22.71 -7.60
CA THR A 181 0.63 23.02 -7.95
C THR A 181 0.68 23.81 -9.25
N THR A 182 1.35 24.97 -9.22
CA THR A 182 1.86 25.65 -10.42
C THR A 182 3.38 25.63 -10.39
N LEU A 183 4.01 25.31 -11.52
CA LEU A 183 5.46 25.35 -11.65
C LEU A 183 5.87 26.54 -12.51
N THR A 184 6.87 27.30 -12.07
CA THR A 184 7.53 28.33 -12.89
C THR A 184 9.01 28.06 -12.92
N ILE A 185 9.66 28.17 -14.08
CA ILE A 185 11.11 27.96 -14.20
C ILE A 185 11.70 28.94 -15.20
N ASP A 186 12.87 29.49 -14.89
CA ASP A 186 13.62 30.30 -15.82
C ASP A 186 14.49 29.41 -16.71
N VAL A 187 14.42 29.68 -18.01
CA VAL A 187 15.13 28.90 -19.01
C VAL A 187 15.81 29.80 -20.04
N LEU A 188 16.95 29.33 -20.55
CA LEU A 188 17.69 29.98 -21.62
C LEU A 188 18.05 28.96 -22.70
N GLY A 189 17.57 29.22 -23.92
CA GLY A 189 17.92 28.43 -25.10
C GLY A 189 19.22 28.92 -25.73
N GLU A 190 20.35 28.25 -25.50
CA GLU A 190 21.64 28.66 -26.09
C GLU A 190 21.86 28.10 -27.50
N LYS A 191 21.36 26.90 -27.77
CA LYS A 191 21.36 26.27 -29.10
C LYS A 191 20.02 25.59 -29.34
N ILE A 192 19.04 26.38 -29.77
CA ILE A 192 17.67 25.94 -30.09
C ILE A 192 17.40 26.25 -31.56
N GLY A 193 16.67 25.36 -32.23
CA GLY A 193 16.38 25.48 -33.65
C GLY A 193 15.36 24.44 -34.12
N PRO A 194 15.15 24.28 -35.44
CA PRO A 194 14.16 23.34 -35.97
C PRO A 194 14.37 21.87 -35.57
N ASP A 195 15.61 21.50 -35.21
CA ASP A 195 16.03 20.15 -34.83
C ASP A 195 16.68 20.09 -33.44
N ALA A 196 16.49 21.12 -32.62
CA ALA A 196 17.05 21.23 -31.27
C ALA A 196 16.07 21.98 -30.35
N GLU A 197 15.61 21.33 -29.28
CA GLU A 197 14.62 21.88 -28.35
C GLU A 197 15.07 21.67 -26.89
N LEU A 198 14.71 22.62 -26.03
CA LEU A 198 14.76 22.47 -24.57
C LEU A 198 13.48 21.77 -24.14
N VAL A 199 13.57 20.87 -23.15
CA VAL A 199 12.43 20.12 -22.62
C VAL A 199 12.43 20.14 -21.09
N VAL A 200 11.30 20.53 -20.51
CA VAL A 200 10.93 20.22 -19.12
C VAL A 200 9.84 19.15 -19.17
N GLN A 201 10.08 18.01 -18.52
CA GLN A 201 9.12 16.92 -18.48
C GLN A 201 8.59 16.70 -17.07
N VAL A 202 7.27 16.55 -17.00
CA VAL A 202 6.52 16.18 -15.81
C VAL A 202 5.88 14.81 -16.03
N GLU A 203 6.36 13.80 -15.30
CA GLU A 203 5.64 12.52 -15.21
C GLU A 203 4.53 12.65 -14.16
N THR A 204 3.35 12.11 -14.47
CA THR A 204 2.20 12.10 -13.55
C THR A 204 1.87 10.67 -13.08
N SER A 205 0.62 10.41 -12.68
CA SER A 205 0.20 9.08 -12.22
C SER A 205 -0.02 8.07 -13.36
N TYR A 206 0.25 6.81 -13.06
CA TYR A 206 -0.15 5.65 -13.86
C TYR A 206 -1.67 5.49 -13.89
N ARG A 207 -2.20 5.08 -15.04
CA ARG A 207 -3.61 4.73 -15.23
C ARG A 207 -3.77 3.41 -16.00
N PRO A 208 -4.87 2.67 -15.75
CA PRO A 208 -5.23 1.53 -16.56
C PRO A 208 -5.64 1.97 -17.98
N THR A 209 -5.82 1.01 -18.87
CA THR A 209 -6.34 1.24 -20.23
C THR A 209 -7.70 1.94 -20.14
N ILE A 210 -7.83 3.11 -20.76
CA ILE A 210 -9.06 3.93 -20.71
C ILE A 210 -9.25 4.70 -22.01
N ALA A 211 -10.50 4.81 -22.47
CA ALA A 211 -10.88 5.53 -23.69
C ALA A 211 -10.00 5.22 -24.93
N GLY A 212 -9.64 3.95 -25.12
CA GLY A 212 -8.81 3.48 -26.23
C GLY A 212 -7.32 3.77 -26.09
N ARG A 213 -6.88 4.42 -25.01
CA ARG A 213 -5.45 4.64 -24.71
C ARG A 213 -4.88 3.46 -23.92
N PRO A 214 -3.61 3.09 -24.16
CA PRO A 214 -2.96 2.02 -23.40
C PRO A 214 -2.80 2.41 -21.92
N ALA A 215 -2.73 1.41 -21.04
CA ALA A 215 -2.31 1.65 -19.67
C ALA A 215 -0.88 2.21 -19.63
N GLY A 216 -0.62 3.14 -18.73
CA GLY A 216 0.70 3.77 -18.63
C GLY A 216 0.72 5.06 -17.83
N VAL A 217 1.90 5.65 -17.76
CA VAL A 217 2.16 6.94 -17.11
C VAL A 217 1.83 8.05 -18.09
N TYR A 218 1.04 9.02 -17.62
CA TYR A 218 0.70 10.20 -18.39
C TYR A 218 1.78 11.26 -18.18
N VAL A 219 2.25 11.86 -19.27
CA VAL A 219 3.42 12.73 -19.28
C VAL A 219 3.07 14.07 -19.94
N LEU A 220 3.43 15.17 -19.28
CA LEU A 220 3.43 16.49 -19.88
C LEU A 220 4.88 16.88 -20.24
N GLU A 221 5.06 17.40 -21.44
CA GLU A 221 6.32 18.02 -21.86
C GLU A 221 6.10 19.49 -22.23
N TYR A 222 6.91 20.35 -21.63
CA TYR A 222 6.99 21.76 -21.94
C TYR A 222 8.27 21.99 -22.72
N ARG A 223 8.13 22.38 -23.99
CA ARG A 223 9.24 22.51 -24.92
C ARG A 223 9.45 23.95 -25.31
N VAL A 224 10.71 24.38 -25.33
CA VAL A 224 11.11 25.66 -25.94
C VAL A 224 11.79 25.36 -27.26
N GLY A 225 11.15 25.79 -28.34
CA GLY A 225 11.54 25.49 -29.72
C GLY A 225 11.30 26.67 -30.64
N THR A 226 11.04 26.42 -31.93
CA THR A 226 10.83 27.51 -32.91
C THR A 226 9.37 27.90 -33.10
N THR A 227 8.42 27.05 -32.67
CA THR A 227 6.99 27.22 -32.95
C THR A 227 6.14 26.92 -31.72
N ALA A 228 5.15 27.77 -31.45
CA ALA A 228 4.13 27.52 -30.45
C ALA A 228 3.19 26.39 -30.90
N THR A 229 3.05 25.34 -30.11
CA THR A 229 2.07 24.26 -30.40
C THR A 229 1.51 23.67 -29.11
N ARG A 230 0.35 23.02 -29.22
CA ARG A 230 -0.23 22.21 -28.15
C ARG A 230 -0.80 20.95 -28.77
N VAL A 231 -0.12 19.83 -28.60
CA VAL A 231 -0.45 18.57 -29.30
C VAL A 231 -0.28 17.35 -28.41
N LEU A 232 -1.08 16.32 -28.66
CA LEU A 232 -0.78 14.96 -28.20
C LEU A 232 0.24 14.34 -29.15
N GLU A 233 1.50 14.22 -28.73
CA GLU A 233 2.54 13.58 -29.55
C GLU A 233 2.39 12.05 -29.53
N LYS A 234 1.96 11.51 -28.39
CA LYS A 234 1.63 10.10 -28.18
C LYS A 234 0.32 10.02 -27.38
N PRO A 235 -0.36 8.86 -27.34
CA PRO A 235 -1.60 8.72 -26.58
C PRO A 235 -1.51 9.19 -25.11
N LEU A 236 -0.34 9.05 -24.48
CA LEU A 236 -0.07 9.39 -23.08
C LEU A 236 0.89 10.57 -22.90
N THR A 237 1.26 11.28 -23.97
CA THR A 237 2.21 12.40 -23.91
C THR A 237 1.61 13.66 -24.52
N GLY A 238 1.25 14.60 -23.65
CA GLY A 238 0.81 15.94 -24.02
C GLY A 238 2.01 16.88 -24.10
N VAL A 239 2.12 17.65 -25.18
CA VAL A 239 3.24 18.56 -25.44
C VAL A 239 2.72 19.98 -25.58
N VAL A 240 3.25 20.88 -24.75
CA VAL A 240 3.08 22.32 -24.86
C VAL A 240 4.41 22.89 -25.34
N SER A 241 4.45 23.42 -26.55
CA SER A 241 5.62 24.10 -27.09
C SER A 241 5.40 25.61 -27.09
N VAL A 242 6.43 26.35 -26.68
CA VAL A 242 6.52 27.80 -26.81
C VAL A 242 7.73 28.17 -27.66
N PRO A 243 7.68 29.30 -28.40
CA PRO A 243 8.84 29.78 -29.12
C PRO A 243 9.94 30.22 -28.15
N VAL A 244 11.18 30.03 -28.57
CA VAL A 244 12.37 30.56 -27.88
C VAL A 244 12.39 32.08 -28.00
N GLU A 245 12.70 32.75 -26.90
CA GLU A 245 12.91 34.19 -26.85
C GLU A 245 14.40 34.55 -26.88
N ASP A 246 14.71 35.81 -27.19
CA ASP A 246 16.07 36.34 -27.08
C ASP A 246 16.41 36.54 -25.59
N GLY A 247 17.14 35.59 -25.01
CA GLY A 247 17.60 35.65 -23.61
C GLY A 247 16.81 34.72 -22.68
N TRP A 248 16.83 35.04 -21.39
CA TRP A 248 16.09 34.28 -20.36
C TRP A 248 14.60 34.50 -20.53
N GLN A 249 13.83 33.41 -20.43
CA GLN A 249 12.37 33.44 -20.40
C GLN A 249 11.85 32.56 -19.26
N THR A 250 10.73 32.94 -18.66
CA THR A 250 10.06 32.15 -17.64
C THR A 250 8.99 31.26 -18.26
N LEU A 251 9.05 29.95 -18.01
CA LEU A 251 8.00 29.02 -18.36
C LEU A 251 7.04 28.84 -17.18
N THR A 252 5.77 29.18 -17.37
CA THR A 252 4.70 28.88 -16.41
C THR A 252 3.92 27.65 -16.87
N MET A 253 3.88 26.62 -16.02
CA MET A 253 3.28 25.33 -16.31
C MET A 253 2.00 25.14 -15.47
N HIS A 254 0.84 25.24 -16.14
CA HIS A 254 -0.47 25.00 -15.54
C HIS A 254 -0.86 23.52 -15.68
N LEU A 255 -0.19 22.67 -14.92
CA LEU A 255 -0.24 21.20 -15.06
C LEU A 255 -1.68 20.65 -15.13
N LEU A 256 -2.54 21.09 -14.21
CA LEU A 256 -3.92 20.60 -14.12
C LEU A 256 -4.75 20.97 -15.36
N ASP A 257 -4.59 22.20 -15.86
CA ASP A 257 -5.32 22.69 -17.03
C ASP A 257 -4.85 21.98 -18.30
N ASP A 258 -3.56 21.68 -18.38
CA ASP A 258 -2.99 20.96 -19.51
C ASP A 258 -3.43 19.49 -19.54
N ILE A 259 -3.52 18.83 -18.38
CA ILE A 259 -4.11 17.48 -18.29
C ILE A 259 -5.57 17.50 -18.76
N LYS A 260 -6.37 18.49 -18.33
CA LYS A 260 -7.78 18.63 -18.77
C LYS A 260 -7.90 18.86 -20.26
N ALA A 261 -6.98 19.64 -20.85
CA ALA A 261 -6.99 19.94 -22.27
C ALA A 261 -6.60 18.72 -23.12
N PHE A 262 -5.59 17.96 -22.70
CA PHE A 262 -5.10 16.80 -23.45
C PHE A 262 -5.96 15.54 -23.25
N TRP A 263 -6.46 15.32 -22.04
CA TRP A 263 -7.23 14.13 -21.68
C TRP A 263 -8.51 14.52 -20.92
N PRO A 264 -9.51 15.08 -21.62
CA PRO A 264 -10.73 15.58 -20.99
C PRO A 264 -11.60 14.48 -20.36
N ASP A 265 -11.34 13.21 -20.66
CA ASP A 265 -12.08 12.06 -20.14
C ASP A 265 -11.52 11.49 -18.83
N ILE A 266 -10.36 11.97 -18.36
CA ILE A 266 -9.84 11.60 -17.03
C ILE A 266 -10.14 12.69 -16.00
N ILE A 267 -10.25 12.29 -14.73
CA ILE A 267 -10.31 13.23 -13.62
C ILE A 267 -8.90 13.77 -13.38
N ALA A 268 -8.62 14.97 -13.89
CA ALA A 268 -7.28 15.54 -13.89
C ALA A 268 -6.71 15.70 -12.47
N GLU A 269 -7.56 15.99 -11.47
CA GLU A 269 -7.17 16.10 -10.07
C GLU A 269 -6.68 14.78 -9.46
N ASP A 270 -6.92 13.62 -10.09
CA ASP A 270 -6.34 12.32 -9.70
C ASP A 270 -4.95 12.12 -10.32
N SER A 271 -4.10 13.15 -10.25
CA SER A 271 -2.75 13.14 -10.80
C SER A 271 -1.76 13.58 -9.73
N GLY A 272 -0.69 12.82 -9.57
CA GLY A 272 0.46 13.19 -8.76
C GLY A 272 1.54 13.84 -9.62
N LEU A 273 2.39 14.65 -9.00
CA LEU A 273 3.68 15.08 -9.54
C LEU A 273 4.71 13.98 -9.25
N ALA A 274 4.93 13.08 -10.21
CA ALA A 274 5.78 11.89 -10.01
C ALA A 274 7.26 12.20 -10.13
N ARG A 275 7.59 12.96 -11.18
CA ARG A 275 8.98 13.18 -11.61
C ARG A 275 9.09 14.50 -12.34
N LEU A 276 10.19 15.21 -12.07
CA LEU A 276 10.63 16.37 -12.83
C LEU A 276 11.95 16.04 -13.54
N ARG A 277 11.99 16.28 -14.84
CA ARG A 277 13.19 16.11 -15.67
C ARG A 277 13.43 17.36 -16.50
N PHE A 278 14.68 17.78 -16.58
CA PHE A 278 15.09 18.98 -17.30
C PHE A 278 16.16 18.60 -18.31
N GLY A 279 16.05 19.02 -19.55
CA GLY A 279 17.00 18.58 -20.55
C GLY A 279 16.80 19.15 -21.93
N VAL A 280 17.45 18.51 -22.89
CA VAL A 280 17.39 18.91 -24.29
C VAL A 280 17.11 17.71 -25.16
N ARG A 281 16.45 17.95 -26.29
CA ARG A 281 16.30 16.97 -27.36
C ARG A 281 16.81 17.50 -28.68
N ALA A 282 17.42 16.61 -29.46
CA ALA A 282 18.00 16.95 -30.75
C ALA A 282 17.83 15.83 -31.77
N ARG A 283 17.88 16.17 -33.06
CA ARG A 283 17.94 15.23 -34.19
C ARG A 283 18.75 15.80 -35.35
N ASN A 284 18.91 15.03 -36.42
CA ASN A 284 19.55 15.46 -37.67
C ASN A 284 20.96 16.04 -37.50
N ASN A 285 21.76 15.48 -36.58
CA ASN A 285 23.09 15.97 -36.18
C ASN A 285 23.09 17.38 -35.55
N ALA A 286 21.93 17.90 -35.14
CA ALA A 286 21.88 19.13 -34.35
C ALA A 286 22.40 18.87 -32.93
N THR A 287 23.03 19.90 -32.36
CA THR A 287 23.37 19.96 -30.93
C THR A 287 22.40 20.91 -30.26
N ALA A 288 21.64 20.40 -29.29
CA ALA A 288 20.80 21.22 -28.43
C ALA A 288 21.58 21.58 -27.15
N GLN A 289 21.39 22.81 -26.68
CA GLN A 289 22.01 23.33 -25.45
C GLN A 289 21.06 24.32 -24.78
N ALA A 290 20.86 24.13 -23.48
CA ALA A 290 19.94 24.91 -22.67
C ALA A 290 20.48 25.11 -21.25
N VAL A 291 19.98 26.15 -20.59
CA VAL A 291 20.25 26.44 -19.18
C VAL A 291 18.91 26.54 -18.43
N PHE A 292 18.87 26.00 -17.22
CA PHE A 292 17.72 25.95 -16.31
C PHE A 292 18.10 26.57 -14.97
N ASP A 293 17.22 27.40 -14.44
CA ASP A 293 17.43 28.11 -13.18
C ASP A 293 16.07 28.47 -12.56
N HIS A 294 16.04 28.81 -11.27
CA HIS A 294 14.87 29.39 -10.61
C HIS A 294 13.55 28.65 -10.79
N LEU A 295 13.53 27.35 -10.48
CA LEU A 295 12.26 26.63 -10.40
C LEU A 295 11.54 27.05 -9.12
N GLN A 296 10.30 27.53 -9.24
CA GLN A 296 9.39 27.71 -8.12
C GLN A 296 8.23 26.72 -8.21
N ILE A 297 7.75 26.28 -7.04
CA ILE A 297 6.65 25.34 -6.88
C ILE A 297 5.61 25.98 -5.96
N ASP A 298 4.63 26.64 -6.56
CA ASP A 298 3.59 27.35 -5.81
C ASP A 298 2.44 26.40 -5.43
N ARG A 299 2.13 26.35 -4.13
CA ARG A 299 1.01 25.62 -3.51
C ARG A 299 0.25 26.58 -2.59
N THR A 300 -0.95 26.98 -2.99
CA THR A 300 -1.68 28.09 -2.33
C THR A 300 -2.77 27.67 -1.35
N ARG A 301 -2.99 26.37 -1.14
CA ARG A 301 -4.15 25.84 -0.40
C ARG A 301 -3.78 25.39 1.01
N ASP A 302 -4.79 25.31 1.89
CA ASP A 302 -4.64 24.84 3.27
C ASP A 302 -4.15 23.38 3.29
N PRO A 303 -2.91 23.11 3.77
CA PRO A 303 -2.28 21.80 3.66
C PRO A 303 -2.98 20.72 4.50
N LEU A 304 -3.70 21.09 5.57
CA LEU A 304 -4.37 20.11 6.44
C LEU A 304 -5.79 19.78 5.96
N ARG A 305 -6.45 20.72 5.27
CA ARG A 305 -7.86 20.57 4.89
C ARG A 305 -8.07 20.29 3.41
N TRP A 306 -7.26 20.89 2.54
CA TRP A 306 -7.40 20.76 1.11
C TRP A 306 -7.26 19.32 0.59
N PRO A 307 -6.16 18.58 0.90
CA PRO A 307 -5.97 17.24 0.36
C PRO A 307 -7.10 16.30 0.78
N VAL A 308 -7.52 16.35 2.06
CA VAL A 308 -8.65 15.56 2.56
C VAL A 308 -9.95 15.91 1.83
N LYS A 309 -10.23 17.21 1.62
CA LYS A 309 -11.42 17.65 0.87
C LYS A 309 -11.40 17.15 -0.57
N LEU A 310 -10.24 17.23 -1.23
CA LEU A 310 -10.09 16.80 -2.61
C LEU A 310 -10.23 15.29 -2.74
N GLN A 311 -9.58 14.50 -1.89
CA GLN A 311 -9.70 13.05 -1.90
C GLN A 311 -11.16 12.61 -1.69
N ARG A 312 -11.91 13.24 -0.77
CA ARG A 312 -13.37 13.03 -0.64
C ARG A 312 -14.14 13.33 -1.93
N LYS A 313 -13.76 14.37 -2.67
CA LYS A 313 -14.37 14.72 -3.95
C LYS A 313 -14.08 13.62 -4.99
N LEU A 314 -12.82 13.19 -5.11
CA LEU A 314 -12.41 12.12 -6.02
C LEU A 314 -13.13 10.80 -5.70
N MET A 315 -13.23 10.42 -4.43
CA MET A 315 -13.97 9.23 -4.00
C MET A 315 -15.42 9.25 -4.47
N LYS A 316 -16.11 10.41 -4.33
CA LYS A 316 -17.50 10.57 -4.80
C LYS A 316 -17.64 10.46 -6.31
N GLU A 317 -16.66 10.97 -7.06
CA GLU A 317 -16.66 10.85 -8.52
C GLU A 317 -16.40 9.40 -8.95
N TYR A 318 -15.40 8.75 -8.36
CA TYR A 318 -15.08 7.36 -8.70
C TYR A 318 -16.09 6.35 -8.20
N ALA A 319 -16.85 6.62 -7.13
CA ALA A 319 -17.95 5.77 -6.72
C ALA A 319 -19.03 5.60 -7.82
N LYS A 320 -19.12 6.54 -8.77
CA LYS A 320 -20.00 6.40 -9.95
C LYS A 320 -19.46 5.37 -10.96
N GLN A 321 -18.13 5.25 -11.07
CA GLN A 321 -17.45 4.34 -11.98
C GLN A 321 -17.21 2.95 -11.36
N TYR A 322 -17.01 2.91 -10.04
CA TYR A 322 -16.73 1.72 -9.25
C TYR A 322 -17.76 1.55 -8.11
N PRO A 323 -19.07 1.36 -8.43
CA PRO A 323 -20.13 1.37 -7.42
C PRO A 323 -20.08 0.20 -6.44
N ASN A 324 -19.37 -0.88 -6.78
CA ASN A 324 -19.24 -2.08 -5.93
C ASN A 324 -18.11 -1.97 -4.90
N VAL A 325 -17.22 -0.98 -5.05
CA VAL A 325 -16.08 -0.75 -4.17
C VAL A 325 -16.43 0.37 -3.19
N THR A 326 -16.39 0.07 -1.90
CA THR A 326 -16.49 1.11 -0.88
C THR A 326 -15.14 1.75 -0.66
N GLN A 327 -15.08 3.08 -0.78
CA GLN A 327 -13.86 3.86 -0.57
C GLN A 327 -13.95 4.55 0.78
N LEU A 328 -12.89 4.48 1.58
CA LEU A 328 -12.79 5.10 2.90
C LEU A 328 -11.48 5.88 3.05
N LEU A 329 -11.50 6.93 3.86
CA LEU A 329 -10.33 7.76 4.12
C LEU A 329 -9.56 7.27 5.34
N ALA A 330 -8.25 7.29 5.21
CA ALA A 330 -7.26 7.08 6.25
C ALA A 330 -6.01 7.90 5.85
N ALA A 331 -4.90 7.67 6.54
CA ALA A 331 -3.57 8.07 6.09
C ALA A 331 -2.53 7.11 6.65
N GLU A 332 -1.38 7.08 6.00
CA GLU A 332 -0.17 6.59 6.61
C GLU A 332 0.60 7.77 7.23
N VAL A 333 0.78 7.74 8.54
CA VAL A 333 1.63 8.68 9.27
C VAL A 333 3.08 8.25 9.14
N SER A 334 3.92 9.06 8.49
CA SER A 334 5.25 8.61 8.07
C SER A 334 6.42 9.52 8.45
N MET A 335 6.19 10.55 9.27
CA MET A 335 7.29 11.29 9.92
C MET A 335 7.61 10.79 11.33
N VAL A 336 6.97 9.69 11.73
CA VAL A 336 7.37 8.80 12.83
C VAL A 336 7.47 7.39 12.25
N ARG A 337 7.75 6.38 13.08
CA ARG A 337 7.61 4.98 12.64
C ARG A 337 6.23 4.79 12.03
N HIS A 338 6.14 4.15 10.88
CA HIS A 338 4.96 4.24 10.03
C HIS A 338 3.69 3.70 10.70
N LEU A 339 2.59 4.47 10.61
CA LEU A 339 1.29 4.10 11.19
C LEU A 339 0.15 4.32 10.21
N ASN A 340 -0.69 3.33 9.96
CA ASN A 340 -2.00 3.61 9.35
C ASN A 340 -3.02 4.03 10.40
N VAL A 341 -3.78 5.08 10.10
CA VAL A 341 -4.80 5.64 11.00
C VAL A 341 -6.19 5.56 10.37
N PHE A 342 -7.12 4.88 11.06
CA PHE A 342 -8.47 4.67 10.55
C PHE A 342 -9.50 5.34 11.47
N MET A 343 -10.29 6.27 10.93
CA MET A 343 -11.28 7.02 11.70
C MET A 343 -12.48 7.47 10.84
N GLU A 344 -13.65 7.61 11.45
CA GLU A 344 -14.87 8.03 10.73
C GLU A 344 -14.78 9.48 10.23
N HIS A 345 -14.17 10.36 11.01
CA HIS A 345 -14.04 11.79 10.72
C HIS A 345 -12.58 12.16 10.46
N PHE A 346 -12.03 11.62 9.38
CA PHE A 346 -10.61 11.76 9.05
C PHE A 346 -10.08 13.20 9.03
N GLU A 347 -8.97 13.40 9.74
CA GLU A 347 -8.12 14.59 9.79
C GLU A 347 -6.63 14.19 9.81
N LEU A 348 -5.78 15.07 9.26
CA LEU A 348 -4.33 14.88 9.19
C LEU A 348 -3.66 15.31 10.50
N TYR A 349 -2.51 14.71 10.81
CA TYR A 349 -1.71 15.06 11.98
C TYR A 349 -0.97 16.38 11.73
N PRO A 350 -1.22 17.44 12.51
CA PRO A 350 -0.60 18.74 12.25
C PRO A 350 0.88 18.73 12.63
N TYR A 351 1.75 18.52 11.65
CA TYR A 351 3.18 18.58 11.89
C TYR A 351 3.62 19.99 12.30
N PRO A 352 4.47 20.12 13.33
CA PRO A 352 4.99 21.42 13.71
C PRO A 352 5.92 21.96 12.62
N ASP A 353 5.77 23.23 12.25
CA ASP A 353 6.70 23.85 11.32
C ASP A 353 8.14 23.80 11.87
N LYS A 354 9.05 23.23 11.07
CA LYS A 354 10.48 23.09 11.41
C LYS A 354 11.35 24.06 10.61
N GLY A 355 10.80 24.82 9.66
CA GLY A 355 11.53 25.73 8.78
C GLY A 355 12.60 25.06 7.89
N LYS A 356 12.57 23.73 7.77
CA LYS A 356 13.48 22.90 6.96
C LYS A 356 12.82 21.58 6.59
N ALA A 357 13.38 20.88 5.60
CA ALA A 357 12.95 19.54 5.22
C ALA A 357 12.88 18.61 6.45
N PRO A 358 11.78 17.87 6.65
CA PRO A 358 11.58 17.10 7.85
C PRO A 358 12.50 15.89 7.92
N SER A 359 12.99 15.62 9.12
CA SER A 359 13.62 14.34 9.46
C SER A 359 12.62 13.46 10.19
N LEU A 360 12.57 12.19 9.79
CA LEU A 360 11.83 11.12 10.45
C LEU A 360 12.20 11.03 11.95
N ASP A 361 11.22 11.09 12.83
CA ASP A 361 11.36 10.86 14.27
C ASP A 361 11.01 9.40 14.60
N ASN A 362 11.99 8.50 14.49
CA ASN A 362 11.82 7.09 14.81
C ASN A 362 11.86 6.77 16.31
N SER A 363 11.83 7.78 17.19
CA SER A 363 11.81 7.54 18.62
C SER A 363 10.49 6.89 19.05
N VAL A 364 10.59 6.00 20.04
CA VAL A 364 9.41 5.40 20.69
C VAL A 364 8.48 6.50 21.20
N ALA A 365 9.01 7.48 21.93
CA ALA A 365 8.22 8.57 22.50
C ALA A 365 7.53 9.46 21.44
N GLY A 366 8.21 9.74 20.32
CA GLY A 366 7.62 10.47 19.20
C GLY A 366 6.45 9.71 18.59
N THR A 367 6.61 8.40 18.36
CA THR A 367 5.57 7.54 17.79
C THR A 367 4.38 7.39 18.74
N GLU A 368 4.62 7.09 20.03
CA GLU A 368 3.56 6.94 21.05
C GLU A 368 2.72 8.22 21.21
N LYS A 369 3.36 9.40 21.08
CA LYS A 369 2.65 10.68 21.10
C LYS A 369 1.64 10.79 19.94
N VAL A 370 2.02 10.36 18.75
CA VAL A 370 1.13 10.39 17.57
C VAL A 370 0.01 9.36 17.71
N VAL A 371 0.34 8.13 18.14
CA VAL A 371 -0.66 7.08 18.44
C VAL A 371 -1.72 7.62 19.40
N LYS A 372 -1.29 8.20 20.52
CA LYS A 372 -2.19 8.78 21.53
C LYS A 372 -3.05 9.90 20.95
N TRP A 373 -2.47 10.81 20.17
CA TRP A 373 -3.20 11.92 19.56
C TRP A 373 -4.38 11.45 18.71
N TYR A 374 -4.18 10.40 17.89
CA TYR A 374 -5.22 9.82 17.05
C TYR A 374 -6.25 9.01 17.86
N GLN A 375 -5.81 8.22 18.84
CA GLN A 375 -6.72 7.46 19.70
C GLN A 375 -7.64 8.35 20.53
N GLU A 376 -7.15 9.50 21.03
CA GLU A 376 -7.96 10.51 21.73
C GLU A 376 -9.07 11.11 20.83
N ARG A 377 -8.95 10.97 19.50
CA ARG A 377 -9.92 11.40 18.49
C ARG A 377 -10.78 10.25 17.96
N GLY A 378 -10.67 9.07 18.58
CA GLY A 378 -11.48 7.91 18.27
C GLY A 378 -10.99 7.06 17.10
N ALA A 379 -9.78 7.30 16.59
CA ALA A 379 -9.15 6.44 15.59
C ALA A 379 -8.81 5.06 16.16
N ILE A 380 -8.56 4.10 15.27
CA ILE A 380 -7.68 2.95 15.56
C ILE A 380 -6.38 3.13 14.79
N VAL A 381 -5.27 2.73 15.40
CA VAL A 381 -3.93 2.93 14.85
C VAL A 381 -3.25 1.59 14.60
N GLN A 382 -2.72 1.40 13.40
CA GLN A 382 -1.97 0.23 12.98
C GLN A 382 -0.47 0.54 12.93
N TYR A 383 0.36 -0.30 13.54
CA TYR A 383 1.81 -0.27 13.30
C TYR A 383 2.10 -0.94 11.95
N ASN A 384 2.52 -0.15 10.96
CA ASN A 384 2.83 -0.66 9.64
C ASN A 384 4.19 -1.34 9.64
N HIS A 385 4.26 -2.46 8.93
CA HIS A 385 5.46 -3.23 8.63
C HIS A 385 6.56 -3.13 9.70
N PRO A 386 6.27 -3.49 10.97
CA PRO A 386 7.17 -3.22 12.09
C PRO A 386 8.49 -3.96 11.90
N ASP A 387 9.56 -3.36 12.43
CA ASP A 387 10.85 -4.02 12.56
C ASP A 387 10.69 -5.33 13.36
N ILE A 388 11.50 -6.34 13.01
CA ILE A 388 11.58 -7.61 13.73
C ILE A 388 12.44 -7.38 14.98
N ASN A 389 11.80 -6.96 16.06
CA ASN A 389 12.40 -6.72 17.37
C ASN A 389 11.39 -7.05 18.48
N PRO A 390 11.17 -8.34 18.79
CA PRO A 390 10.11 -8.75 19.71
C PRO A 390 10.34 -8.24 21.14
N THR A 391 11.58 -7.95 21.52
CA THR A 391 11.91 -7.36 22.83
C THR A 391 11.35 -5.96 22.94
N GLU A 392 11.65 -5.06 22.00
CA GLU A 392 11.10 -3.71 22.01
C GLU A 392 9.58 -3.73 21.80
N PHE A 393 9.09 -4.60 20.92
CA PHE A 393 7.66 -4.74 20.64
C PHE A 393 6.87 -5.12 21.91
N VAL A 394 7.37 -6.04 22.74
CA VAL A 394 6.74 -6.37 24.03
C VAL A 394 6.92 -5.25 25.06
N GLN A 395 8.13 -4.69 25.20
CA GLN A 395 8.44 -3.66 26.20
C GLN A 395 7.62 -2.38 26.00
N THR A 396 7.43 -1.97 24.76
CA THR A 396 6.63 -0.79 24.38
C THR A 396 5.15 -1.11 24.23
N ARG A 397 4.74 -2.37 24.43
CA ARG A 397 3.39 -2.86 24.16
C ARG A 397 2.92 -2.48 22.75
N ALA A 398 3.79 -2.70 21.76
CA ALA A 398 3.63 -2.33 20.35
C ALA A 398 3.30 -0.83 20.16
N LEU A 399 4.01 0.04 20.91
CA LEU A 399 3.84 1.50 20.88
C LEU A 399 2.41 1.96 21.26
N GLY A 400 1.61 1.11 21.89
CA GLY A 400 0.20 1.38 22.22
C GLY A 400 -0.77 1.30 21.04
N THR A 401 -0.35 0.76 19.90
CA THR A 401 -1.21 0.59 18.71
C THR A 401 -2.32 -0.45 18.93
N ASP A 402 -3.37 -0.37 18.10
CA ASP A 402 -4.51 -1.29 18.13
C ASP A 402 -4.31 -2.51 17.21
N MET A 403 -3.49 -2.32 16.17
CA MET A 403 -3.31 -3.25 15.05
C MET A 403 -1.83 -3.30 14.63
N THR A 404 -1.44 -4.36 13.94
CA THR A 404 -0.09 -4.49 13.38
C THR A 404 -0.14 -5.26 12.06
N GLU A 405 0.64 -4.83 11.08
CA GLU A 405 0.86 -5.63 9.88
C GLU A 405 1.76 -6.82 10.22
N VAL A 406 1.37 -7.99 9.72
CA VAL A 406 2.11 -9.25 9.90
C VAL A 406 2.49 -9.84 8.55
N ALA A 407 1.55 -9.94 7.61
CA ALA A 407 1.88 -10.38 6.26
C ALA A 407 2.74 -9.33 5.54
N ASP A 408 3.67 -9.77 4.71
CA ASP A 408 4.64 -8.94 3.99
C ASP A 408 4.19 -8.73 2.53
N TYR A 409 4.34 -7.50 2.01
CA TYR A 409 3.93 -7.16 0.63
C TYR A 409 4.80 -7.83 -0.44
N GLY A 410 6.07 -8.10 -0.12
CA GLY A 410 7.01 -8.83 -0.97
C GLY A 410 6.82 -10.33 -0.87
N GLY A 411 5.99 -10.78 0.08
CA GLY A 411 5.74 -12.16 0.41
C GLY A 411 6.98 -12.93 0.83
N ASN A 412 7.92 -12.24 1.48
CA ASN A 412 9.04 -12.90 2.11
C ASN A 412 8.55 -13.72 3.31
N PHE A 413 8.48 -15.05 3.15
CA PHE A 413 8.01 -15.95 4.19
C PHE A 413 8.82 -15.89 5.49
N ASP A 414 10.12 -15.62 5.43
CA ASP A 414 10.94 -15.47 6.63
C ASP A 414 10.49 -14.24 7.44
N VAL A 415 10.23 -13.12 6.75
CA VAL A 415 9.70 -11.89 7.39
C VAL A 415 8.31 -12.12 7.96
N ILE A 416 7.44 -12.82 7.23
CA ILE A 416 6.09 -13.16 7.72
C ILE A 416 6.21 -14.02 8.99
N HIS A 417 7.03 -15.07 8.96
CA HIS A 417 7.23 -15.97 10.09
C HIS A 417 7.81 -15.23 11.31
N ASP A 418 8.78 -14.35 11.11
CA ASP A 418 9.37 -13.56 12.20
C ASP A 418 8.38 -12.56 12.79
N ARG A 419 7.54 -11.93 11.97
CA ARG A 419 6.45 -11.06 12.43
C ARG A 419 5.36 -11.86 13.16
N VAL A 420 5.06 -13.09 12.74
CA VAL A 420 4.16 -14.00 13.46
C VAL A 420 4.74 -14.34 14.84
N ASN A 421 6.04 -14.64 14.94
CA ASN A 421 6.70 -14.91 16.22
C ASN A 421 6.66 -13.68 17.16
N GLN A 422 6.89 -12.48 16.62
CA GLN A 422 6.76 -11.23 17.36
C GLN A 422 5.31 -10.98 17.82
N TYR A 423 4.33 -11.27 16.98
CA TYR A 423 2.91 -11.19 17.31
C TYR A 423 2.54 -12.18 18.43
N ASP A 424 3.05 -13.41 18.38
CA ASP A 424 2.83 -14.42 19.42
C ASP A 424 3.51 -14.07 20.75
N ALA A 425 4.68 -13.42 20.71
CA ALA A 425 5.31 -12.84 21.89
C ALA A 425 4.43 -11.73 22.50
N ALA A 426 3.81 -10.88 21.68
CA ALA A 426 2.83 -9.89 22.15
C ALA A 426 1.59 -10.56 22.77
N ALA A 427 1.03 -11.59 22.11
CA ALA A 427 -0.12 -12.34 22.59
C ALA A 427 0.16 -13.04 23.94
N ARG A 428 1.36 -13.60 24.13
CA ARG A 428 1.83 -14.17 25.42
C ARG A 428 1.82 -13.14 26.55
N ASN A 429 2.04 -11.86 26.22
CA ASN A 429 2.11 -10.76 27.16
C ASN A 429 0.80 -9.95 27.30
N ALA A 430 -0.32 -10.50 26.82
CA ALA A 430 -1.61 -9.83 26.84
C ALA A 430 -1.55 -8.41 26.22
N ILE A 431 -0.82 -8.29 25.12
CA ILE A 431 -0.83 -7.11 24.24
C ILE A 431 -1.80 -7.46 23.10
N PHE A 432 -3.01 -6.91 23.18
CA PHE A 432 -4.13 -7.33 22.33
C PHE A 432 -4.17 -6.54 21.01
N LEU A 433 -3.49 -7.07 19.99
CA LEU A 433 -3.40 -6.47 18.66
C LEU A 433 -4.28 -7.21 17.65
N THR A 434 -4.76 -6.49 16.64
CA THR A 434 -5.33 -7.10 15.43
C THR A 434 -4.26 -7.22 14.37
N ALA A 435 -3.91 -8.45 13.99
CA ALA A 435 -3.01 -8.73 12.88
C ALA A 435 -3.70 -8.49 11.53
N THR A 436 -3.01 -7.82 10.62
CA THR A 436 -3.48 -7.49 9.26
C THR A 436 -2.41 -7.81 8.21
N SER A 437 -2.79 -7.67 6.93
CA SER A 437 -1.90 -7.83 5.78
C SER A 437 -1.33 -6.50 5.29
N GLN A 438 -0.09 -6.50 4.83
CA GLN A 438 0.55 -5.38 4.13
C GLN A 438 0.35 -5.51 2.62
N VAL A 439 -0.33 -4.55 1.99
CA VAL A 439 -0.35 -4.43 0.51
C VAL A 439 0.62 -3.35 0.07
N ASP A 440 0.58 -2.19 0.74
CA ASP A 440 1.54 -1.08 0.64
C ASP A 440 1.88 -0.74 -0.82
N ASP A 441 0.83 -0.67 -1.64
CA ASP A 441 1.00 -0.55 -3.08
C ASP A 441 1.07 0.92 -3.49
N HIS A 442 2.18 1.29 -4.12
CA HIS A 442 2.42 2.62 -4.69
C HIS A 442 2.24 2.69 -6.21
N ALA A 443 2.08 1.54 -6.88
CA ALA A 443 2.13 1.47 -8.34
C ALA A 443 0.74 1.41 -9.00
N GLY A 444 -0.28 0.92 -8.30
CA GLY A 444 -1.66 0.81 -8.80
C GLY A 444 -1.79 -0.19 -9.95
N ARG A 445 -0.92 -1.20 -10.01
CA ARG A 445 -0.87 -2.13 -11.14
C ARG A 445 -0.39 -3.52 -10.75
N ASN A 446 -0.87 -4.49 -11.53
CA ASN A 446 -0.37 -5.87 -11.54
C ASN A 446 -0.48 -6.63 -10.21
N TRP A 447 -1.50 -6.35 -9.41
CA TRP A 447 -1.71 -7.00 -8.11
C TRP A 447 -1.78 -8.52 -8.23
N ALA A 448 -2.48 -9.03 -9.24
CA ALA A 448 -2.64 -10.47 -9.46
C ALA A 448 -1.33 -11.22 -9.79
N ASN A 449 -0.25 -10.53 -10.14
CA ASN A 449 1.07 -11.16 -10.38
C ASN A 449 2.10 -10.69 -9.35
N LYS A 450 1.69 -10.06 -8.25
CA LYS A 450 2.59 -9.86 -7.11
C LYS A 450 2.86 -11.23 -6.48
N ALA A 451 4.11 -11.47 -6.09
CA ALA A 451 4.58 -12.77 -5.62
C ALA A 451 3.67 -13.36 -4.54
N HIS A 452 3.17 -12.52 -3.62
CA HIS A 452 2.17 -12.92 -2.65
C HIS A 452 1.24 -11.75 -2.36
N LEU A 453 -0.05 -11.92 -2.60
CA LEU A 453 -1.06 -10.88 -2.35
C LEU A 453 -1.96 -11.30 -1.21
N TYR A 454 -1.61 -10.88 0.01
CA TYR A 454 -2.44 -11.06 1.18
C TYR A 454 -3.47 -9.93 1.30
N THR A 455 -4.63 -10.27 1.84
CA THR A 455 -5.72 -9.33 2.09
C THR A 455 -6.36 -9.58 3.42
N THR A 456 -6.77 -8.51 4.07
CA THR A 456 -7.48 -8.56 5.34
C THR A 456 -8.98 -8.58 5.07
N SER A 457 -9.68 -9.53 5.68
CA SER A 457 -11.14 -9.54 5.75
C SER A 457 -11.59 -9.37 7.20
N VAL A 458 -12.79 -8.83 7.38
CA VAL A 458 -13.43 -8.72 8.69
C VAL A 458 -14.85 -9.26 8.65
N TRP A 459 -15.34 -9.73 9.79
CA TRP A 459 -16.76 -9.95 9.99
C TRP A 459 -17.42 -8.60 10.34
N SER A 460 -18.26 -8.07 9.46
CA SER A 460 -18.91 -6.76 9.66
C SER A 460 -20.38 -6.77 9.22
N PRO A 461 -21.28 -6.03 9.90
CA PRO A 461 -22.67 -5.89 9.46
C PRO A 461 -22.81 -5.00 8.22
N SER A 462 -21.82 -4.17 7.90
CA SER A 462 -21.82 -3.34 6.69
C SER A 462 -20.41 -2.94 6.25
N LYS A 463 -20.31 -2.30 5.07
CA LYS A 463 -19.06 -1.72 4.56
C LYS A 463 -18.79 -0.30 5.08
N LYS A 464 -19.58 0.22 6.02
CA LYS A 464 -19.41 1.59 6.55
C LYS A 464 -18.19 1.66 7.48
N ALA A 465 -17.45 2.76 7.44
CA ALA A 465 -16.27 2.99 8.28
C ALA A 465 -16.48 2.62 9.75
N LYS A 466 -17.59 3.08 10.36
CA LYS A 466 -17.95 2.77 11.75
C LYS A 466 -17.92 1.28 12.07
N ASP A 467 -18.57 0.47 11.23
CA ASP A 467 -18.75 -0.95 11.46
C ASP A 467 -17.45 -1.72 11.20
N LEU A 468 -16.68 -1.31 10.19
CA LEU A 468 -15.37 -1.89 9.89
C LEU A 468 -14.33 -1.56 10.98
N ILE A 469 -14.29 -0.31 11.44
CA ILE A 469 -13.44 0.11 12.57
C ILE A 469 -13.84 -0.67 13.83
N ALA A 470 -15.14 -0.84 14.09
CA ALA A 470 -15.61 -1.65 15.20
C ALA A 470 -15.12 -3.10 15.08
N ALA A 471 -15.23 -3.74 13.89
CA ALA A 471 -14.75 -5.10 13.67
C ALA A 471 -13.24 -5.22 13.90
N LEU A 472 -12.44 -4.33 13.31
CA LEU A 472 -10.98 -4.27 13.45
C LEU A 472 -10.52 -4.03 14.89
N ARG A 473 -11.11 -3.06 15.59
CA ARG A 473 -10.83 -2.76 17.02
C ARG A 473 -11.08 -3.98 17.91
N SER A 474 -12.01 -4.81 17.48
CA SER A 474 -12.48 -5.98 18.22
C SER A 474 -11.69 -7.25 17.85
N GLY A 475 -10.83 -7.18 16.83
CA GLY A 475 -10.01 -8.29 16.35
C GLY A 475 -10.77 -9.34 15.53
N GLN A 476 -11.97 -9.02 15.04
CA GLN A 476 -12.76 -9.89 14.18
C GLN A 476 -12.26 -9.83 12.73
N ALA A 477 -10.96 -10.05 12.55
CA ALA A 477 -10.25 -9.97 11.30
C ALA A 477 -9.42 -11.25 11.05
N TRP A 478 -9.19 -11.54 9.79
CA TRP A 478 -8.21 -12.52 9.34
C TRP A 478 -7.56 -11.98 8.07
N TRP A 479 -6.40 -12.51 7.72
CA TRP A 479 -5.83 -12.27 6.41
C TRP A 479 -5.61 -13.58 5.66
N PHE A 480 -5.66 -13.50 4.34
CA PHE A 480 -5.61 -14.67 3.45
C PHE A 480 -4.94 -14.31 2.13
N HIS A 481 -4.38 -15.31 1.48
CA HIS A 481 -3.78 -15.20 0.16
C HIS A 481 -4.87 -15.15 -0.91
N GLN A 482 -4.96 -14.04 -1.64
CA GLN A 482 -6.06 -13.81 -2.59
C GLN A 482 -6.09 -14.84 -3.73
N GLU A 483 -4.94 -15.28 -4.24
CA GLU A 483 -4.89 -16.24 -5.35
C GLU A 483 -5.12 -17.70 -4.90
N LEU A 484 -4.43 -18.13 -3.84
CA LEU A 484 -4.45 -19.52 -3.37
C LEU A 484 -5.72 -19.86 -2.58
N TRP A 485 -6.35 -18.87 -1.94
CA TRP A 485 -7.58 -19.09 -1.16
C TRP A 485 -8.56 -17.89 -1.23
N PRO A 486 -9.05 -17.52 -2.44
CA PRO A 486 -9.83 -16.29 -2.69
C PRO A 486 -11.15 -16.18 -1.91
N THR A 487 -11.67 -17.29 -1.41
CA THR A 487 -12.96 -17.36 -0.71
C THR A 487 -12.79 -17.72 0.77
N ALA A 488 -11.58 -17.52 1.31
CA ALA A 488 -11.23 -17.82 2.69
C ALA A 488 -12.21 -17.20 3.69
N ARG A 489 -12.69 -18.04 4.61
CA ARG A 489 -13.46 -17.59 5.78
C ARG A 489 -12.89 -18.27 7.02
N LEU A 490 -12.44 -17.45 7.96
CA LEU A 490 -11.87 -17.87 9.23
C LEU A 490 -12.64 -17.19 10.38
N ASP A 491 -12.96 -17.96 11.43
CA ASP A 491 -13.51 -17.43 12.67
C ASP A 491 -13.21 -18.38 13.83
N LEU A 492 -13.42 -17.88 15.05
CA LEU A 492 -13.43 -18.65 16.28
C LEU A 492 -14.74 -18.35 16.99
N ASN A 493 -15.51 -19.37 17.36
CA ASN A 493 -16.79 -19.23 18.03
C ASN A 493 -16.75 -19.86 19.43
N VAL A 494 -17.45 -19.25 20.38
CA VAL A 494 -17.70 -19.79 21.73
C VAL A 494 -19.17 -19.59 22.06
N ASP A 495 -19.85 -20.66 22.49
CA ASP A 495 -21.29 -20.67 22.77
C ASP A 495 -22.13 -20.08 21.61
N GLY A 496 -21.80 -20.49 20.38
CA GLY A 496 -22.48 -20.05 19.14
C GLY A 496 -22.27 -18.59 18.76
N ARG A 497 -21.29 -17.90 19.36
CA ARG A 497 -20.99 -16.48 19.11
C ARG A 497 -19.55 -16.28 18.70
N ARG A 498 -19.31 -15.32 17.79
CA ARG A 498 -17.98 -14.90 17.35
C ARG A 498 -17.10 -14.44 18.51
N ALA A 499 -15.99 -15.13 18.66
CA ALA A 499 -14.99 -15.00 19.70
C ALA A 499 -13.58 -14.66 19.14
N MET A 500 -13.36 -14.68 17.82
CA MET A 500 -12.09 -14.25 17.23
C MET A 500 -11.70 -12.82 17.67
N GLY A 501 -10.46 -12.64 18.13
CA GLY A 501 -9.95 -11.36 18.64
C GLY A 501 -10.38 -11.00 20.07
N ARG A 502 -11.19 -11.85 20.72
CA ARG A 502 -11.81 -11.58 22.03
C ARG A 502 -11.02 -12.17 23.19
N VAL A 503 -11.31 -11.68 24.39
CA VAL A 503 -10.74 -12.15 25.65
C VAL A 503 -11.87 -12.60 26.56
N ILE A 504 -11.81 -13.88 26.93
CA ILE A 504 -12.68 -14.51 27.91
C ILE A 504 -11.98 -14.49 29.26
N ARG A 505 -12.67 -13.98 30.29
CA ARG A 505 -12.26 -14.13 31.69
C ARG A 505 -13.19 -15.11 32.38
N THR A 506 -12.66 -16.25 32.82
CA THR A 506 -13.48 -17.35 33.34
C THR A 506 -12.79 -18.16 34.43
N THR A 507 -13.58 -18.71 35.35
CA THR A 507 -13.11 -19.69 36.33
C THR A 507 -13.04 -21.11 35.75
N ALA A 508 -13.61 -21.35 34.58
CA ALA A 508 -13.54 -22.64 33.91
C ALA A 508 -12.09 -23.06 33.65
N ALA A 509 -11.83 -24.36 33.73
CA ALA A 509 -10.51 -24.92 33.43
C ALA A 509 -10.24 -24.96 31.92
N SER A 510 -11.28 -25.12 31.11
CA SER A 510 -11.23 -25.09 29.65
C SER A 510 -12.47 -24.39 29.07
N VAL A 511 -12.37 -23.99 27.80
CA VAL A 511 -13.47 -23.42 27.00
C VAL A 511 -13.53 -24.18 25.67
N PRO A 512 -14.67 -24.76 25.29
CA PRO A 512 -14.84 -25.32 23.95
C PRO A 512 -14.89 -24.19 22.92
N VAL A 513 -13.97 -24.23 21.96
CA VAL A 513 -13.86 -23.26 20.87
C VAL A 513 -14.22 -23.95 19.57
N GLU A 514 -15.23 -23.47 18.88
CA GLU A 514 -15.50 -23.87 17.51
C GLU A 514 -14.56 -23.10 16.58
N VAL A 515 -13.63 -23.82 15.96
CA VAL A 515 -12.71 -23.32 14.95
C VAL A 515 -13.41 -23.39 13.59
N VAL A 516 -13.69 -22.24 12.98
CA VAL A 516 -14.42 -22.15 11.70
C VAL A 516 -13.43 -21.90 10.58
N VAL A 517 -13.39 -22.83 9.62
CA VAL A 517 -12.58 -22.74 8.40
C VAL A 517 -13.43 -23.23 7.24
N GLN A 518 -13.79 -22.33 6.32
CA GLN A 518 -14.68 -22.67 5.21
C GLN A 518 -14.00 -22.49 3.85
N ASN A 519 -14.51 -23.20 2.84
CA ASN A 519 -13.98 -23.21 1.48
C ASN A 519 -12.52 -23.68 1.41
N LEU A 520 -12.11 -24.55 2.34
CA LEU A 520 -10.75 -25.06 2.43
C LEU A 520 -10.49 -26.11 1.32
N PRO A 521 -9.46 -25.94 0.48
CA PRO A 521 -9.06 -26.97 -0.48
C PRO A 521 -8.63 -28.28 0.20
N ALA A 522 -8.84 -29.41 -0.47
CA ALA A 522 -8.71 -30.74 0.13
C ALA A 522 -7.27 -31.11 0.53
N ASP A 523 -6.28 -30.50 -0.11
CA ASP A 523 -4.85 -30.70 0.12
C ASP A 523 -4.24 -29.69 1.10
N PHE A 524 -5.05 -28.79 1.67
CA PHE A 524 -4.59 -27.79 2.63
C PHE A 524 -4.61 -28.35 4.06
N THR A 525 -3.76 -27.76 4.91
CA THR A 525 -3.64 -28.10 6.33
C THR A 525 -4.01 -26.91 7.20
N VAL A 526 -4.80 -27.14 8.24
CA VAL A 526 -5.09 -26.14 9.28
C VAL A 526 -4.21 -26.42 10.49
N GLN A 527 -3.51 -25.41 10.98
CA GLN A 527 -2.78 -25.45 12.25
C GLN A 527 -3.57 -24.65 13.29
N VAL A 528 -4.07 -25.34 14.32
CA VAL A 528 -4.55 -24.68 15.53
C VAL A 528 -3.34 -24.42 16.42
N VAL A 529 -3.05 -23.15 16.65
CA VAL A 529 -1.90 -22.70 17.45
C VAL A 529 -2.39 -22.31 18.83
N VAL A 530 -1.93 -23.01 19.86
CA VAL A 530 -2.23 -22.73 21.27
C VAL A 530 -1.00 -22.14 21.92
N GLY A 531 -1.13 -20.94 22.49
CA GLY A 531 -0.04 -20.25 23.15
C GLY A 531 -0.29 -19.99 24.62
N LEU A 532 0.78 -20.01 25.41
CA LEU A 532 0.77 -19.57 26.81
C LEU A 532 0.59 -18.04 26.87
N CYS A 533 -0.27 -17.56 27.75
CA CYS A 533 -0.41 -16.15 28.11
C CYS A 533 -0.06 -15.96 29.59
N ASP A 534 1.25 -15.90 29.89
CA ASP A 534 1.77 -15.81 31.26
C ASP A 534 2.15 -14.39 31.68
N ARG A 535 2.22 -13.44 30.74
CA ARG A 535 2.50 -12.01 30.99
C ARG A 535 3.84 -11.76 31.67
N THR A 536 4.82 -12.62 31.40
CA THR A 536 6.14 -12.57 32.03
C THR A 536 7.06 -11.46 31.52
N GLY A 537 6.68 -10.79 30.43
CA GLY A 537 7.55 -9.89 29.67
C GLY A 537 8.45 -10.62 28.67
N ALA A 538 8.29 -11.94 28.49
CA ALA A 538 9.10 -12.73 27.58
C ALA A 538 8.89 -12.32 26.11
N SER A 539 9.98 -12.11 25.36
CA SER A 539 9.94 -11.78 23.94
C SER A 539 9.98 -13.01 23.02
N THR A 540 9.96 -14.21 23.59
CA THR A 540 9.84 -15.47 22.83
C THR A 540 8.44 -16.06 22.96
N PRO A 541 7.85 -16.53 21.85
CA PRO A 541 6.57 -17.23 21.92
C PRO A 541 6.72 -18.57 22.68
N SER A 542 5.63 -19.04 23.25
CA SER A 542 5.51 -20.36 23.88
C SER A 542 4.24 -21.00 23.35
N ILE A 543 4.37 -21.69 22.21
CA ILE A 543 3.24 -22.19 21.42
C ILE A 543 3.35 -23.69 21.16
N GLU A 544 2.20 -24.33 21.02
CA GLU A 544 2.00 -25.68 20.51
C GLU A 544 1.15 -25.59 19.24
N LYS A 545 1.49 -26.38 18.22
CA LYS A 545 0.76 -26.43 16.95
C LYS A 545 0.08 -27.80 16.80
N HIS A 546 -1.21 -27.78 16.50
CA HIS A 546 -2.01 -28.97 16.24
C HIS A 546 -2.46 -28.96 14.78
N ALA A 547 -1.93 -29.89 13.99
CA ALA A 547 -2.22 -30.01 12.57
C ALA A 547 -3.50 -30.82 12.32
N PHE A 548 -4.38 -30.30 11.47
CA PHE A 548 -5.60 -30.96 11.03
C PHE A 548 -5.70 -30.90 9.51
N ALA A 549 -6.03 -32.03 8.89
CA ALA A 549 -6.32 -32.07 7.46
C ALA A 549 -7.66 -31.41 7.13
N ALA A 550 -7.86 -31.05 5.86
CA ALA A 550 -9.07 -30.35 5.43
C ALA A 550 -10.38 -31.12 5.69
N ASP A 551 -10.34 -32.45 5.75
CA ASP A 551 -11.48 -33.31 6.03
C ASP A 551 -12.06 -33.12 7.46
N ALA A 552 -11.23 -32.71 8.42
CA ALA A 552 -11.67 -32.32 9.76
C ALA A 552 -12.66 -31.14 9.73
N PHE A 553 -12.62 -30.33 8.66
CA PHE A 553 -13.48 -29.17 8.43
C PHE A 553 -14.52 -29.43 7.33
N ALA A 554 -14.86 -30.68 7.02
CA ALA A 554 -15.87 -31.01 6.01
C ALA A 554 -17.25 -30.39 6.29
N GLN A 555 -17.56 -30.08 7.55
CA GLN A 555 -18.79 -29.35 7.97
C GLN A 555 -18.56 -27.83 8.14
N GLY A 556 -17.39 -27.32 7.76
CA GLY A 556 -16.98 -25.92 7.86
C GLY A 556 -16.43 -25.50 9.22
N SER A 557 -16.47 -26.37 10.23
CA SER A 557 -15.90 -26.13 11.56
C SER A 557 -15.52 -27.43 12.28
N MET A 558 -14.68 -27.29 13.30
CA MET A 558 -14.40 -28.34 14.30
C MET A 558 -14.39 -27.73 15.71
N THR A 559 -14.60 -28.53 16.75
CA THR A 559 -14.45 -28.08 18.15
C THR A 559 -13.07 -28.42 18.68
N PHE A 560 -12.44 -27.47 19.35
CA PHE A 560 -11.17 -27.60 20.07
C PHE A 560 -11.36 -27.15 21.52
N ASP A 561 -10.98 -28.00 22.48
CA ASP A 561 -11.05 -27.65 23.89
C ASP A 561 -9.80 -26.86 24.30
N LEU A 562 -9.96 -25.55 24.51
CA LEU A 562 -8.87 -24.67 24.91
C LEU A 562 -8.74 -24.65 26.43
N GLU A 563 -7.69 -25.25 26.96
CA GLU A 563 -7.35 -25.17 28.39
C GLU A 563 -6.90 -23.76 28.77
N ARG A 564 -7.39 -23.25 29.90
CA ARG A 564 -7.03 -21.93 30.42
C ARG A 564 -5.63 -21.92 31.03
N GLY A 565 -5.28 -22.91 31.85
CA GLY A 565 -4.02 -22.94 32.61
C GLY A 565 -3.74 -21.63 33.39
N GLN A 566 -2.56 -21.05 33.19
CA GLN A 566 -2.16 -19.73 33.71
C GLN A 566 -2.70 -18.55 32.88
N GLY A 567 -3.40 -18.86 31.79
CA GLY A 567 -3.76 -17.96 30.71
C GLY A 567 -3.29 -18.59 29.41
N SER A 568 -4.16 -18.63 28.41
CA SER A 568 -3.85 -19.19 27.09
C SER A 568 -4.48 -18.36 25.99
N TYR A 569 -4.00 -18.55 24.77
CA TYR A 569 -4.66 -18.07 23.56
C TYR A 569 -4.67 -19.15 22.49
N LEU A 570 -5.63 -19.05 21.57
CA LEU A 570 -5.77 -19.91 20.41
C LEU A 570 -5.92 -19.05 19.16
N ARG A 571 -5.15 -19.35 18.12
CA ARG A 571 -5.31 -18.79 16.77
C ARG A 571 -5.17 -19.89 15.71
N VAL A 572 -5.39 -19.52 14.46
CA VAL A 572 -5.41 -20.47 13.33
C VAL A 572 -4.45 -19.99 12.25
N GLU A 573 -3.67 -20.92 11.70
CA GLU A 573 -2.93 -20.77 10.44
C GLU A 573 -3.46 -21.79 9.45
N VAL A 574 -3.44 -21.45 8.17
CA VAL A 574 -3.80 -22.36 7.08
C VAL A 574 -2.64 -22.40 6.09
N TYR A 575 -2.22 -23.61 5.74
CA TYR A 575 -1.12 -23.89 4.83
C TYR A 575 -1.64 -24.64 3.61
N ASP A 576 -1.10 -24.33 2.43
CA ASP A 576 -1.33 -25.14 1.25
C ASP A 576 -0.45 -26.41 1.23
N SER A 577 -0.52 -27.16 0.12
CA SER A 577 0.26 -28.39 -0.05
C SER A 577 1.76 -28.17 -0.28
N GLU A 578 2.20 -26.92 -0.50
CA GLU A 578 3.60 -26.51 -0.63
C GLU A 578 4.15 -25.85 0.66
N ASP A 579 3.40 -25.93 1.76
CA ASP A 579 3.74 -25.33 3.07
C ASP A 579 3.77 -23.79 3.04
N VAL A 580 3.04 -23.17 2.11
CA VAL A 580 2.83 -21.72 2.07
C VAL A 580 1.71 -21.35 3.04
N LEU A 581 1.98 -20.39 3.92
CA LEU A 581 0.98 -19.82 4.84
C LEU A 581 -0.06 -19.00 4.08
N VAL A 582 -1.20 -19.60 3.73
CA VAL A 582 -2.26 -18.97 2.93
C VAL A 582 -3.33 -18.25 3.76
N GLY A 583 -3.38 -18.44 5.08
CA GLY A 583 -4.37 -17.77 5.92
C GLY A 583 -3.99 -17.72 7.40
N PHE A 584 -4.44 -16.67 8.09
CA PHE A 584 -4.13 -16.40 9.50
C PHE A 584 -5.29 -15.72 10.21
N GLY A 585 -5.76 -16.32 11.29
CA GLY A 585 -6.82 -15.78 12.16
C GLY A 585 -6.27 -15.07 13.40
N ASN A 586 -6.98 -14.06 13.89
CA ASN A 586 -6.64 -13.40 15.14
C ASN A 586 -6.97 -14.29 16.37
N PRO A 587 -6.22 -14.18 17.47
CA PRO A 587 -6.39 -15.08 18.61
C PRO A 587 -7.63 -14.78 19.45
N LEU A 588 -8.15 -15.83 20.08
CA LEU A 588 -9.03 -15.79 21.26
C LEU A 588 -8.17 -16.04 22.50
N TRP A 589 -8.32 -15.23 23.55
CA TRP A 589 -7.65 -15.44 24.83
C TRP A 589 -8.61 -16.00 25.88
N VAL A 590 -8.14 -16.91 26.73
CA VAL A 590 -8.84 -17.42 27.92
C VAL A 590 -7.98 -17.16 29.14
N LEU A 591 -8.43 -16.25 29.99
CA LEU A 591 -7.70 -15.74 31.16
C LEU A 591 -8.48 -16.00 32.46
N SER A 592 -7.77 -15.93 33.59
CA SER A 592 -8.41 -15.96 34.91
C SER A 592 -9.15 -14.63 35.17
N PRO A 593 -10.31 -14.63 35.84
CA PRO A 593 -10.96 -13.40 36.29
C PRO A 593 -10.13 -12.63 37.33
N ARG A 594 -9.12 -13.28 37.94
CA ARG A 594 -8.19 -12.67 38.89
C ARG A 594 -6.96 -12.05 38.24
N ASP A 595 -6.75 -12.25 36.93
CA ASP A 595 -5.59 -11.69 36.25
C ASP A 595 -5.68 -10.17 36.19
N ASP A 596 -4.64 -9.47 36.62
CA ASP A 596 -4.52 -8.01 36.52
C ASP A 596 -4.09 -7.61 35.12
N VAL A 597 -5.08 -7.51 34.21
CA VAL A 597 -4.89 -7.15 32.81
C VAL A 597 -5.97 -6.15 32.42
N ASP A 598 -5.60 -5.05 31.79
CA ASP A 598 -6.60 -4.18 31.17
C ASP A 598 -7.01 -4.76 29.81
N VAL A 599 -8.25 -5.25 29.73
CA VAL A 599 -8.83 -5.77 28.50
C VAL A 599 -9.63 -4.66 27.83
N PRO A 600 -9.27 -4.23 26.60
CA PRO A 600 -10.03 -3.23 25.85
C PRO A 600 -11.51 -3.60 25.78
N LEU A 601 -12.39 -2.64 25.99
CA LEU A 601 -13.84 -2.88 26.05
C LEU A 601 -14.34 -3.65 24.83
N ALA A 602 -13.86 -3.29 23.63
CA ALA A 602 -14.22 -3.92 22.37
C ALA A 602 -13.80 -5.38 22.26
N ARG A 603 -12.87 -5.87 23.10
CA ARG A 603 -12.37 -7.26 23.10
C ARG A 603 -12.97 -8.13 24.20
N ARG A 604 -13.67 -7.56 25.18
CA ARG A 604 -14.26 -8.33 26.29
C ARG A 604 -15.33 -9.29 25.78
N PHE A 605 -15.31 -10.52 26.28
CA PHE A 605 -16.32 -11.53 25.98
C PHE A 605 -16.82 -12.21 27.25
N SER A 606 -18.13 -12.13 27.49
CA SER A 606 -18.78 -12.83 28.60
C SER A 606 -19.03 -14.29 28.24
N TYR A 607 -18.49 -15.20 29.04
CA TYR A 607 -18.71 -16.64 28.97
C TYR A 607 -19.17 -17.13 30.33
N VAL A 608 -20.20 -17.97 30.34
CA VAL A 608 -20.70 -18.66 31.54
C VAL A 608 -20.60 -20.15 31.24
N ALA A 609 -19.77 -20.86 32.00
CA ALA A 609 -19.67 -22.30 31.88
C ALA A 609 -21.05 -22.92 32.18
N ARG A 610 -21.54 -23.74 31.25
CA ARG A 610 -22.79 -24.48 31.42
C ARG A 610 -22.56 -25.80 32.12
#